data_AF-A0A7X1GT66-F1
#
_entry.id   AF-A0A7X1GT66-F1
#
_cell.length_a   1.000
_cell.length_b   1.000
_cell.length_c   1.000
_cell.angle_alpha   90.00
_cell.angle_beta   90.00
_cell.angle_gamma   90.00
#
_symmetry.space_group_name_H-M   'P 1'
#
loop_
_entity.id
_entity.type
_entity.pdbx_description
1 polymer ?
#
loop_
_entity_poly.entity_id
_entity_poly.type
_entity_poly.pdbx_seq_one_letter_code
_entity_poly.pdbx_strand_id
1 'polypeptide(L)'
;MKTFVSVLAFIIVFCTVSVFAHHPTADINDGEIYDMIDAMIADTPHAEMTVDDFGGDMTMDITTRSVTPLERMIDDGLLTYAAMLDGETTVTIVFNDDGSVSTTILQEK
;
A
#
# COMPACT_ATOMS: atom_id res chain seq x y z
N MET A 1 -1.55 50.21 42.73
CA MET A 1 -1.15 50.03 41.32
C MET A 1 0.17 49.28 41.15
N LYS A 2 1.25 49.64 41.88
CA LYS A 2 2.56 48.97 41.77
C LYS A 2 2.56 47.46 42.08
N THR A 3 1.79 47.04 43.09
CA THR A 3 1.62 45.62 43.47
C THR A 3 0.87 44.80 42.41
N PHE A 4 -0.16 45.39 41.78
CA PHE A 4 -0.89 44.75 40.68
C PHE A 4 -0.01 44.51 39.45
N VAL A 5 0.82 45.50 39.09
CA VAL A 5 1.78 45.37 37.97
C VAL A 5 2.83 44.29 38.27
N SER A 6 3.29 44.20 39.52
CA SER A 6 4.27 43.19 39.93
C SER A 6 3.72 41.76 39.92
N VAL A 7 2.45 41.57 40.30
CA VAL A 7 1.80 40.25 40.26
C VAL A 7 1.52 39.82 38.82
N LEU A 8 1.09 40.74 37.97
CA LEU A 8 0.85 40.47 36.54
C LEU A 8 2.13 40.06 35.82
N ALA A 9 3.25 40.74 36.09
CA ALA A 9 4.55 40.39 35.52
C ALA A 9 5.02 38.99 35.94
N PHE A 10 4.71 38.57 37.17
CA PHE A 10 5.07 37.24 37.66
C PHE A 10 4.24 36.14 36.99
N ILE A 11 2.95 36.37 36.77
CA ILE A 11 2.06 35.39 36.09
C ILE A 11 2.48 35.16 34.64
N ILE A 12 2.87 36.23 33.91
CA ILE A 12 3.30 36.12 32.51
C ILE A 12 4.56 35.24 32.38
N VAL A 13 5.47 35.28 33.35
CA VAL A 13 6.68 34.44 33.37
C VAL A 13 6.36 32.95 33.56
N PHE A 14 5.28 32.60 34.26
CA PHE A 14 4.86 31.20 34.45
C PHE A 14 4.00 30.65 33.30
N CYS A 15 3.42 31.52 32.46
CA CYS A 15 2.58 31.11 31.33
C CYS A 15 3.35 30.80 30.04
N THR A 16 4.68 30.91 30.01
CA THR A 16 5.50 30.67 28.81
C THR A 16 5.96 29.21 28.66
N VAL A 17 5.42 28.27 29.44
CA VAL A 17 5.67 26.84 29.21
C VAL A 17 5.17 26.48 27.82
N SER A 18 6.12 26.24 26.92
CA SER A 18 5.82 25.85 25.55
C SER A 18 5.20 24.47 25.59
N VAL A 19 3.89 24.39 25.32
CA VAL A 19 3.26 23.11 25.01
C VAL A 19 3.78 22.70 23.65
N PHE A 20 4.84 21.91 23.62
CA PHE A 20 5.21 21.17 22.43
C PHE A 20 4.06 20.22 22.13
N ALA A 21 3.30 20.51 21.08
CA ALA A 21 2.51 19.48 20.43
C ALA A 21 3.52 18.48 19.87
N HIS A 22 3.92 17.50 20.71
CA HIS A 22 4.63 16.32 20.26
C HIS A 22 3.62 15.55 19.41
N HIS A 23 3.51 15.90 18.13
CA HIS A 23 2.91 15.00 17.17
C HIS A 23 3.89 13.83 17.08
N PRO A 24 3.52 12.61 17.52
CA PRO A 24 4.42 11.45 17.55
C PRO A 24 4.64 10.90 16.15
N THR A 25 4.87 11.76 15.15
CA THR A 25 5.15 11.35 13.77
C THR A 25 6.63 11.16 13.50
N ALA A 26 7.52 11.64 14.37
CA ALA A 26 8.96 11.37 14.27
C ALA A 26 9.31 9.93 14.69
N ASP A 27 8.54 9.34 15.61
CA ASP A 27 8.75 7.99 16.15
C ASP A 27 7.90 6.90 15.45
N ILE A 28 7.11 7.25 14.43
CA ILE A 28 6.34 6.27 13.62
C ILE A 28 7.20 5.60 12.54
N ASN A 29 8.34 6.19 12.19
CA ASN A 29 9.30 5.60 11.25
C ASN A 29 10.32 4.74 11.98
N ASP A 30 9.85 3.83 12.83
CA ASP A 30 10.69 2.88 13.54
C ASP A 30 10.74 1.57 12.74
N GLY A 31 11.94 1.08 12.46
CA GLY A 31 12.15 -0.16 11.72
C GLY A 31 11.44 -1.34 12.39
N GLU A 32 11.34 -1.33 13.72
CA GLU A 32 10.61 -2.35 14.49
C GLU A 32 9.12 -2.40 14.14
N ILE A 33 8.48 -1.27 13.85
CA ILE A 33 7.06 -1.25 13.44
C ILE A 33 6.90 -1.86 12.05
N TYR A 34 7.79 -1.54 11.11
CA TYR A 34 7.77 -2.15 9.77
C TYR A 34 8.07 -3.65 9.82
N ASP A 35 9.06 -4.07 10.62
CA ASP A 35 9.38 -5.48 10.83
C ASP A 35 8.22 -6.24 11.48
N MET A 36 7.51 -5.61 12.42
CA MET A 36 6.35 -6.21 13.07
C MET A 36 5.15 -6.27 12.12
N ILE A 37 4.95 -5.27 11.26
CA ILE A 37 3.93 -5.29 10.21
C ILE A 37 4.25 -6.37 9.18
N ASP A 38 5.49 -6.45 8.70
CA ASP A 38 5.94 -7.48 7.76
C ASP A 38 5.76 -8.87 8.34
N ALA A 39 6.11 -9.09 9.62
CA ALA A 39 5.87 -10.35 10.28
C ALA A 39 4.37 -10.71 10.37
N MET A 40 3.48 -9.73 10.57
CA MET A 40 2.04 -9.97 10.59
C MET A 40 1.44 -10.22 9.19
N ILE A 41 2.06 -9.69 8.14
CA ILE A 41 1.53 -9.73 6.76
C ILE A 41 2.20 -10.82 5.92
N ALA A 42 3.41 -11.26 6.26
CA ALA A 42 4.19 -12.25 5.51
C ALA A 42 3.46 -13.58 5.27
N ASP A 43 2.66 -14.01 6.24
CA ASP A 43 1.87 -15.24 6.15
C ASP A 43 0.49 -15.03 5.50
N THR A 44 0.13 -13.79 5.19
CA THR A 44 -1.11 -13.50 4.49
C THR A 44 -0.93 -13.87 3.00
N PRO A 45 -1.78 -14.75 2.44
CA PRO A 45 -1.66 -15.11 1.03
C PRO A 45 -2.02 -13.92 0.14
N HIS A 46 -1.01 -13.28 -0.46
CA HIS A 46 -1.18 -12.22 -1.44
C HIS A 46 -0.94 -12.74 -2.86
N ALA A 47 -1.48 -12.02 -3.84
CA ALA A 47 -1.08 -12.18 -5.23
C ALA A 47 0.28 -11.49 -5.43
N GLU A 48 1.20 -12.16 -6.10
CA GLU A 48 2.42 -11.54 -6.61
C GLU A 48 2.11 -10.96 -8.00
N MET A 49 2.58 -9.74 -8.27
CA MET A 49 2.30 -9.04 -9.52
C MET A 49 3.57 -8.37 -10.04
N THR A 50 3.90 -8.65 -11.29
CA THR A 50 4.99 -8.00 -12.04
C THR A 50 4.41 -7.33 -13.28
N VAL A 51 4.90 -6.13 -13.60
CA VAL A 51 4.50 -5.38 -14.80
C VAL A 51 5.75 -4.99 -15.56
N ASP A 52 5.87 -5.47 -16.79
CA ASP A 52 6.95 -5.15 -17.71
C ASP A 52 6.40 -4.34 -18.88
N ASP A 53 6.99 -3.16 -19.13
CA ASP A 53 6.65 -2.26 -20.24
C ASP A 53 7.83 -2.19 -21.21
N PHE A 54 7.61 -2.65 -22.45
CA PHE A 54 8.62 -2.67 -23.52
C PHE A 54 8.43 -1.54 -24.54
N GLY A 55 7.91 -0.38 -24.11
CA GLY A 55 7.88 0.83 -24.95
C GLY A 55 6.84 0.77 -26.07
N GLY A 56 5.73 0.08 -25.81
CA GLY A 56 4.64 -0.13 -26.76
C GLY A 56 3.73 -1.24 -26.26
N ASP A 57 4.35 -2.35 -25.89
CA ASP A 57 3.68 -3.54 -25.38
C ASP A 57 3.83 -3.64 -23.86
N MET A 58 2.78 -4.11 -23.19
CA MET A 58 2.76 -4.34 -21.74
C MET A 58 2.53 -5.82 -21.48
N THR A 59 3.35 -6.41 -20.60
CA THR A 59 3.07 -7.72 -20.00
C THR A 59 2.86 -7.55 -18.51
N MET A 60 1.77 -8.13 -18.01
CA MET A 60 1.44 -8.14 -16.60
C MET A 60 1.26 -9.58 -16.14
N ASP A 61 2.13 -10.03 -15.25
CA ASP A 61 2.10 -11.37 -14.68
C ASP A 61 1.60 -11.33 -13.23
N ILE A 62 0.58 -12.13 -12.94
CA ILE A 62 -0.07 -12.24 -11.65
C ILE A 62 -0.01 -13.70 -11.20
N THR A 63 0.62 -13.99 -10.07
CA THR A 63 0.69 -15.34 -9.50
C THR A 63 -0.03 -15.40 -8.16
N THR A 64 -0.89 -16.40 -7.99
CA THR A 64 -1.67 -16.62 -6.77
C THR A 64 -1.46 -18.05 -6.28
N ARG A 65 -1.51 -18.26 -4.96
CA ARG A 65 -1.28 -19.59 -4.35
C ARG A 65 -2.45 -20.58 -4.51
N SER A 66 -3.60 -20.11 -5.02
CA SER A 66 -4.80 -20.94 -5.25
C SER A 66 -5.77 -20.25 -6.20
N VAL A 67 -6.81 -20.97 -6.64
CA VAL A 67 -7.85 -20.44 -7.53
C VAL A 67 -8.71 -19.37 -6.86
N THR A 68 -8.97 -19.48 -5.55
CA THR A 68 -9.92 -18.59 -4.87
C THR A 68 -9.51 -17.10 -4.88
N PRO A 69 -8.22 -16.73 -4.67
CA PRO A 69 -7.77 -15.36 -4.90
C PRO A 69 -8.00 -14.87 -6.34
N LEU A 70 -7.74 -15.70 -7.35
CA LEU A 70 -8.00 -15.32 -8.75
C LEU A 70 -9.50 -15.09 -9.00
N GLU A 71 -10.38 -15.95 -8.49
CA GLU A 71 -11.83 -15.77 -8.59
C GLU A 71 -12.26 -14.41 -8.05
N ARG A 72 -11.76 -14.02 -6.87
CA ARG A 72 -12.02 -12.70 -6.30
C ARG A 72 -11.51 -11.57 -7.19
N MET A 73 -10.32 -11.70 -7.77
CA MET A 73 -9.79 -10.70 -8.69
C MET A 73 -10.66 -10.56 -9.96
N ILE A 74 -11.16 -11.68 -10.49
CA ILE A 74 -12.09 -11.67 -11.62
C ILE A 74 -13.42 -11.00 -11.23
N ASP A 75 -13.97 -11.33 -10.06
CA ASP A 75 -15.19 -10.71 -9.52
C ASP A 75 -15.01 -9.20 -9.29
N ASP A 76 -13.83 -8.79 -8.82
CA ASP A 76 -13.43 -7.39 -8.64
C ASP A 76 -13.13 -6.67 -9.97
N GLY A 77 -13.20 -7.38 -11.10
CA GLY A 77 -13.19 -6.79 -12.44
C GLY A 77 -11.87 -6.91 -13.20
N LEU A 78 -10.96 -7.83 -12.83
CA LEU A 78 -9.67 -8.04 -13.53
C LEU A 78 -9.83 -8.12 -15.06
N LEU A 79 -10.78 -8.91 -15.54
CA LEU A 79 -11.02 -9.07 -16.99
C LEU A 79 -11.66 -7.84 -17.62
N THR A 80 -12.47 -7.10 -16.85
CA THR A 80 -13.03 -5.81 -17.29
C THR A 80 -11.91 -4.79 -17.48
N TYR A 81 -10.96 -4.74 -16.56
CA TYR A 81 -9.79 -3.86 -16.68
C TYR A 81 -8.89 -4.25 -17.85
N ALA A 82 -8.64 -5.56 -18.05
CA ALA A 82 -7.90 -6.04 -19.21
C ALA A 82 -8.58 -5.63 -20.53
N ALA A 83 -9.91 -5.70 -20.60
CA ALA A 83 -10.66 -5.28 -21.79
C ALA A 83 -10.67 -3.76 -22.03
N MET A 84 -10.27 -2.95 -21.05
CA MET A 84 -10.11 -1.49 -21.20
C MET A 84 -8.73 -1.10 -21.74
N LEU A 85 -7.79 -2.06 -21.84
CA LEU A 85 -6.49 -1.82 -22.45
C LEU A 85 -6.64 -1.56 -23.95
N ASP A 86 -5.80 -0.67 -24.47
CA ASP A 86 -5.78 -0.28 -25.88
C ASP A 86 -4.99 -1.28 -26.72
N GLY A 87 -5.38 -1.53 -27.97
CA GLY A 87 -4.73 -2.53 -28.82
C GLY A 87 -5.22 -3.97 -28.60
N GLU A 88 -4.44 -4.94 -29.05
CA GLU A 88 -4.77 -6.36 -28.94
C GLU A 88 -4.38 -6.88 -27.55
N THR A 89 -5.37 -7.35 -26.78
CA THR A 89 -5.13 -7.87 -25.43
C THR A 89 -5.40 -9.35 -25.37
N THR A 90 -4.38 -10.12 -24.96
CA THR A 90 -4.46 -11.55 -24.70
C THR A 90 -4.34 -11.79 -23.20
N VAL A 91 -5.32 -12.47 -22.61
CA VAL A 91 -5.29 -12.91 -21.21
C VAL A 91 -5.12 -14.43 -21.17
N THR A 92 -4.04 -14.90 -20.55
CA THR A 92 -3.75 -16.32 -20.36
C THR A 92 -3.84 -16.67 -18.89
N ILE A 93 -4.62 -17.69 -18.53
CA ILE A 93 -4.75 -18.19 -17.16
C ILE A 93 -4.29 -19.65 -17.15
N VAL A 94 -3.30 -19.96 -16.31
CA VAL A 94 -2.71 -21.29 -16.16
C VAL A 94 -2.91 -21.77 -14.74
N PHE A 95 -3.62 -22.89 -14.59
CA PHE A 95 -3.74 -23.63 -13.34
C PHE A 95 -2.57 -24.61 -13.23
N ASN A 96 -1.68 -24.37 -12.28
CA ASN A 96 -0.47 -25.17 -12.11
C ASN A 96 -0.75 -26.46 -11.31
N ASP A 97 0.10 -27.47 -11.49
CA ASP A 97 -0.03 -28.77 -10.82
C ASP A 97 0.11 -28.69 -9.29
N ASP A 98 0.76 -27.64 -8.78
CA ASP A 98 0.93 -27.36 -7.35
C ASP A 98 -0.28 -26.64 -6.72
N GLY A 99 -1.32 -26.37 -7.52
CA GLY A 99 -2.53 -25.68 -7.10
C GLY A 99 -2.44 -24.16 -7.17
N SER A 100 -1.29 -23.58 -7.52
CA SER A 100 -1.16 -22.15 -7.81
C SER A 100 -1.79 -21.79 -9.15
N VAL A 101 -2.04 -20.49 -9.37
CA VAL A 101 -2.57 -19.98 -10.63
C VAL A 101 -1.74 -18.80 -11.10
N SER A 102 -1.29 -18.86 -12.35
CA SER A 102 -0.57 -17.79 -13.04
C SER A 102 -1.49 -17.16 -14.08
N THR A 103 -1.60 -15.84 -14.09
CA THR A 103 -2.38 -15.05 -15.04
C THR A 103 -1.46 -14.06 -15.72
N THR A 104 -1.37 -14.13 -17.04
CA THR A 104 -0.57 -13.22 -17.87
C THR A 104 -1.52 -12.40 -18.73
N ILE A 105 -1.42 -11.08 -18.64
CA ILE A 105 -2.11 -10.12 -19.52
C ILE A 105 -1.04 -9.52 -20.43
N LEU A 106 -1.15 -9.82 -21.73
CA LEU A 106 -0.32 -9.26 -22.77
C LEU A 106 -1.13 -8.25 -23.57
N GLN A 107 -0.65 -7.02 -23.65
CA GLN A 107 -1.18 -5.95 -24.48
C GLN A 107 -0.17 -5.64 -25.58
N GLU A 108 -0.58 -5.81 -26.83
CA GLU A 108 0.20 -5.50 -28.03
C GLU A 108 -0.40 -4.25 -28.72
N LYS A 109 0.43 -3.26 -29.04
CA LYS A 109 -0.01 -1.99 -29.66
C LYS A 109 -0.01 -1.98 -31.19
#